data_AF-A0A7V5P0P6-F1
#
_entry.id   AF-A0A7V5P0P6-F1
#
_cell.length_a   1.000
_cell.length_b   1.000
_cell.length_c   1.000
_cell.angle_alpha   90.00
_cell.angle_beta   90.00
_cell.angle_gamma   90.00
#
_symmetry.space_group_name_H-M   'P 1'
#
loop_
_entity.id
_entity.type
_entity.pdbx_description
1 polymer ?
#
loop_
_entity_poly.entity_id
_entity_poly.type
_entity_poly.pdbx_seq_one_letter_code
_entity_poly.pdbx_strand_id
1 'polypeptide(L)'
;MVLKYLVLSDLHLGEEDSLLTNLKPGLWEQDPLKASPVLTSFTLCLEELLKGQENRPWLVILGDGLELALARFNQAAMVFERLVEEWLVKRALFSGLIYIPGNHDHHLWETSREIQYANYVARRKPPGSFLPPPWHISEVFPQKSHHFVPSPFIGRFLRRFPQLEDFPVGVTYPVLGLINEEKKRIVCLHHGHLLEGIYRLMSKLRVTLFPGEQEPQTLNEIEEENFAWIDFFWSTMGRSGKVGERIETIYESLLVPETFKDLLANLAKALAQKFDIPLVPERWEDDLIQKVLEKTFRKALYPERKKEATALSEEVERELNWFVEGPLLKEIEKVNPEGNLSDYAFDFIFGHTHKPFARLDRFAPFSPWARVFNTGGWVIDRLELFPVYGANLVLITDELEVLCLELFRLGETASPRPALVKGTGEDLLKFIKPILEKPVWERFATEVQIAGQIRASHLRKRVLERAGFRH
;
A
#
# COMPACT_ATOMS: atom_id res chain seq x y z
N MET A 1 -4.15 -28.75 4.78
CA MET A 1 -4.24 -27.28 4.67
C MET A 1 -2.84 -26.73 4.84
N VAL A 2 -2.33 -26.01 3.84
CA VAL A 2 -0.97 -25.45 3.85
C VAL A 2 -1.08 -23.94 3.71
N LEU A 3 -0.41 -23.19 4.61
CA LEU A 3 -0.31 -21.74 4.46
C LEU A 3 0.60 -21.42 3.27
N LYS A 4 0.08 -20.69 2.29
CA LYS A 4 0.81 -20.38 1.05
C LYS A 4 1.30 -18.95 1.01
N TYR A 5 0.50 -17.99 1.49
CA TYR A 5 0.88 -16.58 1.54
C TYR A 5 0.56 -15.96 2.90
N LEU A 6 1.44 -15.05 3.32
CA LEU A 6 1.27 -14.17 4.45
C LEU A 6 1.41 -12.72 3.95
N VAL A 7 0.37 -11.92 4.13
CA VAL A 7 0.24 -10.59 3.54
C VAL A 7 0.27 -9.53 4.63
N LEU A 8 1.14 -8.53 4.43
CA LEU A 8 1.26 -7.32 5.24
C LEU A 8 1.34 -6.11 4.32
N SER A 9 0.99 -4.92 4.82
CA SER A 9 1.03 -3.65 4.09
C SER A 9 1.46 -2.53 5.04
N ASP A 10 1.81 -1.37 4.47
CA ASP A 10 1.99 -0.11 5.22
C ASP A 10 2.96 -0.28 6.39
N LEU A 11 4.11 -0.92 6.10
CA LEU A 11 5.18 -1.13 7.07
C LEU A 11 5.99 0.16 7.29
N HIS A 12 6.11 1.00 6.24
CA HIS A 12 6.86 2.26 6.22
C HIS A 12 8.25 2.16 6.83
N LEU A 13 9.01 1.11 6.47
CA LEU A 13 10.33 0.87 7.01
C LEU A 13 11.27 2.02 6.62
N GLY A 14 11.82 2.71 7.63
CA GLY A 14 12.61 3.92 7.44
C GLY A 14 12.00 5.16 8.08
N GLU A 15 10.67 5.20 8.23
CA GLU A 15 9.97 6.31 8.90
C GLU A 15 10.11 6.21 10.42
N GLU A 16 10.28 7.33 11.11
CA GLU A 16 10.33 7.38 12.58
C GLU A 16 8.97 7.03 13.22
N ASP A 17 7.88 7.28 12.51
CA ASP A 17 6.52 7.02 12.98
C ASP A 17 6.08 5.57 12.71
N SER A 18 6.83 4.80 11.91
CA SER A 18 6.64 3.36 11.78
C SER A 18 7.06 2.63 13.05
N LEU A 19 6.17 1.79 13.59
CA LEU A 19 6.39 0.91 14.73
C LEU A 19 7.53 -0.10 14.49
N LEU A 20 7.81 -0.41 13.23
CA LEU A 20 8.83 -1.40 12.84
C LEU A 20 10.22 -0.79 12.69
N THR A 21 10.34 0.54 12.53
CA THR A 21 11.61 1.26 12.56
C THR A 21 12.10 1.47 14.00
N ASN A 22 13.38 1.23 14.30
CA ASN A 22 13.89 1.52 15.63
C ASN A 22 14.23 3.01 15.79
N LEU A 23 14.08 3.54 17.01
CA LEU A 23 14.45 4.91 17.36
C LEU A 23 15.66 4.90 18.31
N LYS A 24 16.46 5.97 18.28
CA LYS A 24 17.50 6.19 19.29
C LYS A 24 16.84 6.42 20.65
N PRO A 25 17.41 5.92 21.77
CA PRO A 25 16.81 6.09 23.09
C PRO A 25 16.52 7.56 23.43
N GLY A 26 15.24 7.87 23.70
CA GLY A 26 14.78 9.20 24.10
C GLY A 26 14.71 10.24 22.97
N LEU A 27 14.99 9.85 21.72
CA LEU A 27 14.97 10.73 20.54
C LEU A 27 14.01 10.17 19.49
N TRP A 28 13.43 11.06 18.66
CA TRP A 28 12.64 10.65 17.49
C TRP A 28 13.50 10.40 16.24
N GLU A 29 14.83 10.37 16.39
CA GLU A 29 15.73 10.02 15.29
C GLU A 29 15.78 8.50 15.13
N GLN A 30 15.73 8.03 13.88
CA GLN A 30 15.80 6.61 13.59
C GLN A 30 17.19 6.05 13.98
N ASP A 31 17.21 4.82 14.49
CA ASP A 31 18.41 4.00 14.68
C ASP A 31 18.35 2.83 13.68
N PRO A 32 18.72 3.04 12.41
CA PRO A 32 18.46 2.09 11.33
C PRO A 32 19.32 0.82 11.41
N LEU A 33 20.27 0.76 12.34
CA LEU A 33 21.19 -0.36 12.52
C LEU A 33 20.69 -1.38 13.56
N LYS A 34 19.52 -1.15 14.17
CA LYS A 34 18.92 -2.07 15.15
C LYS A 34 17.48 -2.39 14.79
N ALA A 35 17.07 -3.63 15.02
CA ALA A 35 15.68 -4.00 14.95
C ALA A 35 14.88 -3.29 16.07
N SER A 36 13.67 -2.84 15.76
CA SER A 36 12.78 -2.30 16.78
C SER A 36 12.31 -3.39 17.76
N PRO A 37 11.92 -3.02 18.99
CA PRO A 37 11.28 -3.95 19.92
C PRO A 37 10.04 -4.62 19.31
N VAL A 38 9.22 -3.87 18.58
CA VAL A 38 8.03 -4.37 17.90
C VAL A 38 8.40 -5.37 16.81
N LEU A 39 9.37 -5.07 15.93
CA LEU A 39 9.83 -6.01 14.91
C LEU A 39 10.32 -7.32 15.55
N THR A 40 11.12 -7.22 16.61
CA THR A 40 11.64 -8.40 17.31
C THR A 40 10.51 -9.23 17.93
N SER A 41 9.56 -8.58 18.62
CA SER A 41 8.44 -9.28 19.25
C SER A 41 7.48 -9.88 18.22
N PHE A 42 7.23 -9.18 17.12
CA PHE A 42 6.40 -9.69 16.03
C PHE A 42 7.05 -10.89 15.34
N THR A 43 8.37 -10.86 15.18
CA THR A 43 9.14 -11.99 14.63
C THR A 43 8.92 -13.27 15.43
N LEU A 44 8.89 -13.19 16.76
CA LEU A 44 8.59 -14.35 17.63
C LEU A 44 7.15 -14.86 17.45
N CYS A 45 6.21 -13.95 17.20
CA CYS A 45 4.83 -14.32 16.91
C CYS A 45 4.70 -15.05 15.57
N LEU A 46 5.39 -14.56 14.53
CA LEU A 46 5.44 -15.21 13.22
C LEU A 46 6.12 -16.59 13.30
N GLU A 47 7.18 -16.72 14.10
CA GLU A 47 7.84 -18.00 14.33
C GLU A 47 6.90 -19.03 14.97
N GLU A 48 6.12 -18.63 15.99
CA GLU A 48 5.12 -19.51 16.60
C GLU A 48 3.96 -19.80 15.64
N LEU A 49 3.51 -18.82 14.85
CA LEU A 49 2.47 -18.97 13.82
C LEU A 49 2.84 -20.01 12.75
N LEU A 50 4.10 -20.02 12.33
CA LEU A 50 4.60 -20.86 11.26
C LEU A 50 5.24 -22.15 11.78
N LYS A 51 5.18 -22.39 13.09
CA LYS A 51 5.74 -23.59 13.70
C LYS A 51 4.99 -24.84 13.24
N GLY A 52 5.74 -25.84 12.79
CA GLY A 52 5.17 -27.11 12.32
C GLY A 52 4.59 -27.07 10.89
N GLN A 53 4.68 -25.94 10.17
CA GLN A 53 4.39 -25.92 8.73
C GLN A 53 5.50 -26.65 7.98
N GLU A 54 5.14 -27.63 7.15
CA GLU A 54 6.08 -28.38 6.30
C GLU A 54 6.72 -27.46 5.25
N ASN A 55 5.92 -26.57 4.65
CA ASN A 55 6.37 -25.59 3.68
C ASN A 55 6.23 -24.18 4.25
N ARG A 56 7.28 -23.36 4.09
CA ARG A 56 7.22 -21.94 4.47
C ARG A 56 6.34 -21.18 3.46
N PRO A 57 5.49 -20.25 3.92
CA PRO A 57 4.70 -19.43 3.01
C PRO A 57 5.58 -18.40 2.30
N TRP A 58 5.01 -17.80 1.26
CA TRP A 58 5.54 -16.58 0.65
C TRP A 58 5.13 -15.36 1.48
N LEU A 59 6.07 -14.44 1.68
CA LEU A 59 5.76 -13.11 2.20
C LEU A 59 5.23 -12.25 1.06
N VAL A 60 4.10 -11.59 1.27
CA VAL A 60 3.56 -10.57 0.36
C VAL A 60 3.60 -9.23 1.08
N ILE A 61 4.35 -8.28 0.53
CA ILE A 61 4.34 -6.88 0.97
C ILE A 61 3.41 -6.12 0.02
N LEU A 62 2.26 -5.71 0.52
CA LEU A 62 1.14 -5.09 -0.21
C LEU A 62 1.22 -3.56 -0.23
N GLY A 63 2.40 -3.04 -0.52
CA GLY A 63 2.64 -1.61 -0.71
C GLY A 63 3.01 -0.91 0.59
N ASP A 64 3.62 0.26 0.40
CA ASP A 64 4.21 1.09 1.44
C ASP A 64 5.04 0.25 2.45
N GLY A 65 5.80 -0.69 1.91
CA GLY A 65 6.70 -1.53 2.68
C GLY A 65 7.96 -0.78 3.09
N LEU A 66 8.49 0.05 2.18
CA LEU A 66 9.58 0.98 2.45
C LEU A 66 9.05 2.41 2.47
N GLU A 67 9.49 3.20 3.43
CA GLU A 67 9.23 4.65 3.38
C GLU A 67 10.28 5.30 2.46
N LEU A 68 9.94 5.49 1.18
CA LEU A 68 10.83 6.16 0.23
C LEU A 68 10.41 7.59 -0.11
N ALA A 69 9.21 7.98 0.30
CA ALA A 69 8.63 9.29 0.06
C ALA A 69 9.18 10.32 1.03
N LEU A 70 9.29 9.99 2.31
CA LEU A 70 9.66 10.89 3.40
C LEU A 70 11.05 10.59 3.98
N ALA A 71 11.43 9.31 4.08
CA ALA A 71 12.73 8.92 4.61
C ALA A 71 13.81 8.91 3.52
N ARG A 72 15.08 9.03 3.95
CA ARG A 72 16.19 8.87 3.00
C ARG A 72 16.30 7.41 2.58
N PHE A 73 16.53 7.19 1.28
CA PHE A 73 16.61 5.86 0.70
C PHE A 73 17.56 4.91 1.44
N ASN A 74 18.74 5.40 1.85
CA ASN A 74 19.71 4.60 2.60
C ASN A 74 19.22 4.23 4.00
N GLN A 75 18.45 5.09 4.67
CA GLN A 75 17.85 4.78 5.97
C GLN A 75 16.78 3.70 5.84
N ALA A 76 15.84 3.85 4.90
CA ALA A 76 14.83 2.83 4.62
C ALA A 76 15.46 1.47 4.26
N ALA A 77 16.51 1.47 3.43
CA ALA A 77 17.27 0.27 3.09
C ALA A 77 17.93 -0.40 4.31
N MET A 78 18.54 0.37 5.21
CA MET A 78 19.18 -0.17 6.41
C MET A 78 18.14 -0.72 7.41
N VAL A 79 16.97 -0.08 7.54
CA VAL A 79 15.86 -0.61 8.36
C VAL A 79 15.30 -1.89 7.74
N PHE A 80 15.11 -1.92 6.42
CA PHE A 80 14.72 -3.14 5.70
C PHE A 80 15.70 -4.29 5.92
N GLU A 81 17.00 -3.96 6.01
CA GLU A 81 18.04 -4.93 6.36
C GLU A 81 17.74 -5.65 7.68
N ARG A 82 17.21 -4.94 8.69
CA ARG A 82 16.88 -5.53 9.99
C ARG A 82 15.72 -6.52 9.89
N LEU A 83 14.71 -6.22 9.07
CA LEU A 83 13.61 -7.14 8.80
C LEU A 83 14.12 -8.39 8.07
N VAL A 84 14.94 -8.20 7.02
CA VAL A 84 15.55 -9.30 6.26
C VAL A 84 16.39 -10.21 7.18
N GLU A 85 17.19 -9.61 8.06
CA GLU A 85 17.97 -10.36 9.04
C GLU A 85 17.07 -11.16 9.98
N GLU A 86 16.05 -10.55 10.59
CA GLU A 86 15.19 -11.21 11.57
C GLU A 86 14.33 -12.32 10.95
N TRP A 87 13.75 -12.07 9.77
CA TRP A 87 12.74 -12.94 9.16
C TRP A 87 13.34 -13.95 8.19
N LEU A 88 14.27 -13.53 7.33
CA LEU A 88 14.76 -14.35 6.23
C LEU A 88 16.08 -15.05 6.59
N VAL A 89 17.01 -14.36 7.26
CA VAL A 89 18.34 -14.90 7.56
C VAL A 89 18.36 -15.72 8.85
N LYS A 90 17.91 -15.14 9.98
CA LYS A 90 18.00 -15.79 11.30
C LYS A 90 17.01 -16.94 11.46
N ARG A 91 15.82 -16.82 10.85
CA ARG A 91 14.69 -17.74 11.08
C ARG A 91 14.16 -18.43 9.83
N ALA A 92 14.51 -17.95 8.64
CA ALA A 92 14.02 -18.48 7.37
C ALA A 92 12.49 -18.71 7.38
N LEU A 93 11.74 -17.69 7.79
CA LEU A 93 10.29 -17.76 7.98
C LEU A 93 9.53 -17.93 6.65
N PHE A 94 10.13 -17.53 5.54
CA PHE A 94 9.48 -17.45 4.23
C PHE A 94 10.28 -18.14 3.15
N SER A 95 9.60 -18.67 2.12
CA SER A 95 10.23 -19.31 0.96
C SER A 95 10.45 -18.37 -0.22
N GLY A 96 9.89 -17.16 -0.17
CA GLY A 96 9.99 -16.16 -1.22
C GLY A 96 9.28 -14.86 -0.84
N LEU A 97 9.50 -13.81 -1.63
CA LEU A 97 8.91 -12.49 -1.46
C LEU A 97 8.19 -12.06 -2.73
N ILE A 98 6.92 -11.65 -2.58
CA ILE A 98 6.21 -10.88 -3.61
C ILE A 98 6.02 -9.46 -3.08
N TYR A 99 6.41 -8.48 -3.88
CA TYR A 99 6.30 -7.07 -3.53
C TYR A 99 5.33 -6.38 -4.49
N ILE A 100 4.33 -5.71 -3.93
CA ILE A 100 3.39 -4.87 -4.68
C ILE A 100 3.63 -3.44 -4.22
N PRO A 101 4.32 -2.58 -4.99
CA PRO A 101 4.56 -1.20 -4.56
C PRO A 101 3.25 -0.42 -4.31
N GLY A 102 3.27 0.42 -3.29
CA GLY A 102 2.25 1.42 -2.97
C GLY A 102 2.62 2.79 -3.51
N ASN A 103 2.11 3.87 -2.91
CA ASN A 103 2.45 5.22 -3.32
C ASN A 103 3.77 5.70 -2.70
N HIS A 104 4.13 5.28 -1.48
CA HIS A 104 5.36 5.73 -0.83
C HIS A 104 6.61 5.10 -1.45
N ASP A 105 6.49 3.88 -1.97
CA ASP A 105 7.57 3.12 -2.60
C ASP A 105 7.34 2.83 -4.09
N HIS A 106 6.43 3.60 -4.73
CA HIS A 106 6.12 3.52 -6.16
C HIS A 106 7.36 3.56 -7.06
N HIS A 107 8.41 4.28 -6.65
CA HIS A 107 9.68 4.33 -7.36
C HIS A 107 10.33 2.95 -7.60
N LEU A 108 10.05 1.97 -6.73
CA LEU A 108 10.49 0.59 -6.94
C LEU A 108 9.79 -0.04 -8.16
N TRP A 109 8.51 0.27 -8.39
CA TRP A 109 7.78 -0.14 -9.58
C TRP A 109 8.39 0.47 -10.83
N GLU A 110 8.55 1.80 -10.85
CA GLU A 110 9.10 2.54 -11.99
C GLU A 110 10.47 1.99 -12.42
N THR A 111 11.38 1.81 -11.47
CA THR A 111 12.70 1.24 -11.77
C THR A 111 12.59 -0.20 -12.32
N SER A 112 11.68 -1.00 -11.79
CA SER A 112 11.48 -2.39 -12.22
C SER A 112 10.93 -2.47 -13.66
N ARG A 113 9.94 -1.62 -13.95
CA ARG A 113 9.28 -1.48 -15.26
C ARG A 113 10.24 -0.97 -16.34
N GLU A 114 11.04 0.06 -16.03
CA GLU A 114 12.04 0.59 -16.97
C GLU A 114 13.10 -0.47 -17.31
N ILE A 115 13.56 -1.23 -16.32
CA ILE A 115 14.53 -2.31 -16.55
C ILE A 115 13.90 -3.46 -17.34
N GLN A 116 12.64 -3.80 -17.09
CA GLN A 116 11.91 -4.77 -17.89
C GLN A 116 11.85 -4.34 -19.37
N TYR A 117 11.51 -3.07 -19.63
CA TYR A 117 11.46 -2.54 -20.98
C TYR A 117 12.85 -2.46 -21.63
N ALA A 118 13.88 -2.02 -20.90
CA ALA A 118 15.26 -2.01 -21.39
C ALA A 118 15.73 -3.43 -21.79
N ASN A 119 15.39 -4.45 -20.99
CA ASN A 119 15.66 -5.85 -21.32
C ASN A 119 14.89 -6.33 -22.55
N TYR A 120 13.63 -5.89 -22.71
CA TYR A 120 12.83 -6.16 -23.92
C TYR A 120 13.50 -5.58 -25.17
N VAL A 121 13.88 -4.30 -25.13
CA VAL A 121 14.57 -3.61 -26.23
C VAL A 121 15.87 -4.32 -26.59
N ALA A 122 16.69 -4.68 -25.60
CA ALA A 122 17.97 -5.37 -25.81
C ALA A 122 17.82 -6.74 -26.51
N ARG A 123 16.68 -7.42 -26.31
CA ARG A 123 16.38 -8.71 -26.95
C ARG A 123 15.80 -8.55 -28.36
N ARG A 124 15.34 -7.35 -28.74
CA ARG A 124 14.68 -7.12 -30.03
C ARG A 124 15.72 -6.89 -31.13
N LYS A 125 15.78 -7.82 -32.10
CA LYS A 125 16.67 -7.78 -33.26
C LYS A 125 15.86 -7.90 -34.56
N PRO A 126 16.30 -7.28 -35.68
CA PRO A 126 17.45 -6.38 -35.80
C PRO A 126 17.15 -4.94 -35.31
N PRO A 127 18.17 -4.09 -35.12
CA PRO A 127 17.99 -2.65 -34.97
C PRO A 127 17.09 -2.07 -36.08
N GLY A 128 16.22 -1.12 -35.74
CA GLY A 128 15.20 -0.58 -36.65
C GLY A 128 13.84 -1.30 -36.60
N SER A 129 13.71 -2.35 -35.79
CA SER A 129 12.40 -2.97 -35.51
C SER A 129 11.50 -2.02 -34.72
N PHE A 130 10.18 -2.10 -34.96
CA PHE A 130 9.19 -1.36 -34.17
C PHE A 130 9.27 -1.76 -32.68
N LEU A 131 9.22 -0.75 -31.81
CA LEU A 131 9.18 -0.90 -30.36
C LEU A 131 7.82 -0.37 -29.86
N PRO A 132 6.98 -1.21 -29.24
CA PRO A 132 5.73 -0.75 -28.63
C PRO A 132 6.01 0.14 -27.41
N PRO A 133 5.01 0.95 -26.96
CA PRO A 133 5.15 1.70 -25.71
C PRO A 133 5.44 0.76 -24.52
N PRO A 134 6.14 1.23 -23.48
CA PRO A 134 6.33 0.49 -22.23
C PRO A 134 4.98 0.14 -21.58
N TRP A 135 4.95 -0.99 -20.88
CA TRP A 135 3.79 -1.37 -20.05
C TRP A 135 3.74 -0.51 -18.80
N HIS A 136 2.55 -0.09 -18.36
CA HIS A 136 2.37 0.64 -17.10
C HIS A 136 2.03 -0.27 -15.92
N ILE A 137 1.54 -1.48 -16.18
CA ILE A 137 1.21 -2.50 -15.18
C ILE A 137 1.93 -3.82 -15.46
N SER A 138 2.05 -4.67 -14.46
CA SER A 138 2.44 -6.07 -14.63
C SER A 138 1.25 -6.95 -15.04
N GLU A 139 1.51 -8.21 -15.35
CA GLU A 139 0.44 -9.20 -15.45
C GLU A 139 -0.24 -9.37 -14.09
N VAL A 140 -1.58 -9.23 -14.05
CA VAL A 140 -2.35 -9.26 -12.80
C VAL A 140 -2.39 -10.66 -12.20
N PHE A 141 -2.50 -11.71 -13.02
CA PHE A 141 -2.56 -13.11 -12.57
C PHE A 141 -1.31 -13.89 -13.01
N PRO A 142 -0.15 -13.66 -12.38
CA PRO A 142 1.10 -14.29 -12.80
C PRO A 142 1.08 -15.81 -12.56
N GLN A 143 1.12 -16.59 -13.64
CA GLN A 143 1.14 -18.06 -13.60
C GLN A 143 2.54 -18.65 -13.67
N LYS A 144 3.53 -17.88 -14.15
CA LYS A 144 4.90 -18.33 -14.37
C LYS A 144 5.89 -17.35 -13.76
N SER A 145 7.09 -17.83 -13.41
CA SER A 145 8.13 -16.99 -12.81
C SER A 145 8.50 -15.76 -13.64
N HIS A 146 8.42 -15.83 -14.97
CA HIS A 146 8.71 -14.71 -15.86
C HIS A 146 7.56 -13.70 -16.02
N HIS A 147 6.38 -13.98 -15.45
CA HIS A 147 5.28 -13.00 -15.38
C HIS A 147 5.54 -11.97 -14.28
N PHE A 148 6.35 -12.32 -13.27
CA PHE A 148 6.82 -11.37 -12.26
C PHE A 148 7.88 -10.44 -12.83
N VAL A 149 7.77 -9.16 -12.49
CA VAL A 149 8.74 -8.16 -12.91
C VAL A 149 10.00 -8.25 -12.03
N PRO A 150 11.21 -8.18 -12.60
CA PRO A 150 12.43 -8.19 -11.79
C PRO A 150 12.51 -6.99 -10.85
N SER A 151 12.85 -7.21 -9.58
CA SER A 151 13.19 -6.12 -8.66
C SER A 151 14.70 -5.82 -8.69
N PRO A 152 15.16 -4.73 -9.33
CA PRO A 152 16.58 -4.39 -9.36
C PRO A 152 17.14 -4.05 -7.99
N PHE A 153 16.34 -3.40 -7.13
CA PHE A 153 16.76 -3.05 -5.77
C PHE A 153 16.60 -4.22 -4.82
N ILE A 154 15.37 -4.66 -4.50
CA ILE A 154 15.10 -5.71 -3.50
C ILE A 154 15.86 -7.00 -3.82
N GLY A 155 15.81 -7.50 -5.05
CA GLY A 155 16.50 -8.73 -5.44
C GLY A 155 18.02 -8.65 -5.25
N ARG A 156 18.66 -7.54 -5.65
CA ARG A 156 20.11 -7.35 -5.43
C ARG A 156 20.45 -7.08 -3.97
N PHE A 157 19.55 -6.42 -3.24
CA PHE A 157 19.70 -6.16 -1.82
C PHE A 157 19.73 -7.46 -1.02
N LEU A 158 18.79 -8.37 -1.27
CA LEU A 158 18.75 -9.68 -0.59
C LEU A 158 19.98 -10.54 -0.90
N ARG A 159 20.51 -10.49 -2.14
CA ARG A 159 21.73 -11.21 -2.54
C ARG A 159 23.00 -10.77 -1.80
N ARG A 160 22.97 -9.69 -1.01
CA ARG A 160 24.06 -9.35 -0.09
C ARG A 160 24.20 -10.38 1.05
N PHE A 161 23.16 -11.16 1.32
CA PHE A 161 23.17 -12.25 2.27
C PHE A 161 23.40 -13.57 1.54
N PRO A 162 24.49 -14.33 1.83
CA PRO A 162 24.77 -15.59 1.15
C PRO A 162 23.62 -16.61 1.24
N GLN A 163 22.86 -16.60 2.34
CA GLN A 163 21.69 -17.48 2.54
C GLN A 163 20.52 -17.17 1.61
N LEU A 164 20.52 -16.01 0.94
CA LEU A 164 19.42 -15.52 0.11
C LEU A 164 19.83 -15.33 -1.36
N GLU A 165 20.94 -15.93 -1.80
CA GLU A 165 21.44 -15.79 -3.18
C GLU A 165 20.38 -16.19 -4.23
N ASP A 166 19.71 -17.32 -3.98
CA ASP A 166 18.64 -17.88 -4.81
C ASP A 166 17.23 -17.58 -4.25
N PHE A 167 17.11 -16.68 -3.27
CA PHE A 167 15.81 -16.37 -2.67
C PHE A 167 14.87 -15.75 -3.71
N PRO A 168 13.70 -16.36 -3.99
CA PRO A 168 12.79 -15.85 -5.01
C PRO A 168 12.20 -14.48 -4.63
N VAL A 169 12.30 -13.53 -5.56
CA VAL A 169 11.67 -12.21 -5.44
C VAL A 169 10.88 -11.91 -6.70
N GLY A 170 9.60 -11.62 -6.55
CA GLY A 170 8.73 -11.15 -7.63
C GLY A 170 8.14 -9.78 -7.32
N VAL A 171 7.98 -8.95 -8.35
CA VAL A 171 7.23 -7.69 -8.26
C VAL A 171 6.00 -7.78 -9.16
N THR A 172 4.87 -7.30 -8.66
CA THR A 172 3.64 -7.10 -9.43
C THR A 172 3.05 -5.74 -9.10
N TYR A 173 2.37 -5.09 -10.05
CA TYR A 173 1.76 -3.78 -9.83
C TYR A 173 0.64 -3.51 -10.86
N PRO A 174 -0.46 -2.83 -10.49
CA PRO A 174 -0.81 -2.43 -9.12
C PRO A 174 -1.51 -3.55 -8.34
N VAL A 175 -1.90 -4.64 -9.02
CA VAL A 175 -2.69 -5.74 -8.45
C VAL A 175 -1.94 -7.06 -8.59
N LEU A 176 -1.99 -7.87 -7.53
CA LEU A 176 -1.71 -9.31 -7.58
C LEU A 176 -3.03 -10.07 -7.49
N GLY A 177 -3.39 -10.80 -8.53
CA GLY A 177 -4.53 -11.69 -8.61
C GLY A 177 -4.12 -13.15 -8.45
N LEU A 178 -4.88 -13.89 -7.65
CA LEU A 178 -4.76 -15.33 -7.47
C LEU A 178 -6.09 -15.98 -7.84
N ILE A 179 -6.05 -17.06 -8.63
CA ILE A 179 -7.24 -17.80 -9.05
C ILE A 179 -7.06 -19.28 -8.79
N ASN A 180 -8.09 -19.91 -8.22
CA ASN A 180 -8.21 -21.35 -8.09
C ASN A 180 -9.52 -21.78 -8.79
N GLU A 181 -9.39 -22.34 -9.98
CA GLU A 181 -10.53 -22.74 -10.81
C GLU A 181 -11.30 -23.92 -10.24
N GLU A 182 -10.61 -24.88 -9.61
CA GLU A 182 -11.22 -26.07 -9.03
C GLU A 182 -12.09 -25.73 -7.81
N LYS A 183 -11.58 -24.86 -6.94
CA LYS A 183 -12.29 -24.40 -5.73
C LYS A 183 -13.19 -23.19 -6.00
N LYS A 184 -13.17 -22.64 -7.22
CA LYS A 184 -13.89 -21.43 -7.62
C LYS A 184 -13.64 -20.26 -6.65
N ARG A 185 -12.37 -19.93 -6.43
CA ARG A 185 -11.94 -18.82 -5.55
C ARG A 185 -11.03 -17.86 -6.31
N ILE A 186 -11.26 -16.56 -6.10
CA ILE A 186 -10.41 -15.48 -6.60
C ILE A 186 -10.04 -14.59 -5.43
N VAL A 187 -8.75 -14.28 -5.31
CA VAL A 187 -8.22 -13.32 -4.34
C VAL A 187 -7.45 -12.24 -5.10
N CYS A 188 -7.84 -10.99 -4.93
CA CYS A 188 -7.12 -9.85 -5.51
C CYS A 188 -6.53 -8.99 -4.40
N LEU A 189 -5.24 -8.66 -4.55
CA LEU A 189 -4.49 -7.85 -3.62
C LEU A 189 -4.07 -6.56 -4.31
N HIS A 190 -4.36 -5.41 -3.71
CA HIS A 190 -3.97 -4.08 -4.20
C HIS A 190 -3.52 -3.21 -3.03
N HIS A 191 -2.54 -2.33 -3.19
CA HIS A 191 -2.12 -1.48 -2.05
C HIS A 191 -3.26 -0.58 -1.54
N GLY A 192 -4.03 0.03 -2.44
CA GLY A 192 -5.23 0.81 -2.09
C GLY A 192 -5.15 2.28 -2.50
N HIS A 193 -3.96 2.80 -2.81
CA HIS A 193 -3.77 4.20 -3.18
C HIS A 193 -4.64 4.64 -4.37
N LEU A 194 -4.79 3.81 -5.41
CA LEU A 194 -5.66 4.15 -6.55
C LEU A 194 -7.16 4.25 -6.20
N LEU A 195 -7.58 3.85 -5.00
CA LEU A 195 -8.96 4.03 -4.51
C LEU A 195 -9.20 5.45 -4.00
N GLU A 196 -8.15 6.24 -3.74
CA GLU A 196 -8.28 7.65 -3.35
C GLU A 196 -8.10 8.58 -4.57
N GLY A 197 -8.90 9.65 -4.59
CA GLY A 197 -8.93 10.56 -5.74
C GLY A 197 -7.61 11.30 -6.00
N ILE A 198 -6.78 11.48 -4.97
CA ILE A 198 -5.52 12.20 -5.05
C ILE A 198 -4.48 11.46 -5.89
N TYR A 199 -4.43 10.13 -5.81
CA TYR A 199 -3.49 9.35 -6.62
C TYR A 199 -3.96 9.21 -8.06
N ARG A 200 -5.23 9.53 -8.35
CA ARG A 200 -5.80 9.64 -9.71
C ARG A 200 -6.03 11.09 -10.15
N LEU A 201 -5.29 12.03 -9.57
CA LEU A 201 -5.50 13.46 -9.80
C LEU A 201 -5.36 13.82 -11.29
N MET A 202 -4.39 13.25 -12.01
CA MET A 202 -4.15 13.58 -13.40
C MET A 202 -5.30 13.12 -14.31
N SER A 203 -5.84 11.92 -14.07
CA SER A 203 -7.06 11.46 -14.76
C SER A 203 -8.26 12.37 -14.49
N LYS A 204 -8.48 12.73 -13.22
CA LYS A 204 -9.58 13.63 -12.84
C LYS A 204 -9.41 15.02 -13.46
N LEU A 205 -8.18 15.54 -13.53
CA LEU A 205 -7.88 16.81 -14.20
C LEU A 205 -8.11 16.71 -15.70
N ARG A 206 -7.72 15.62 -16.37
CA ARG A 206 -7.97 15.42 -17.81
C ARG A 206 -9.46 15.53 -18.13
N VAL A 207 -10.29 14.76 -17.43
CA VAL A 207 -11.75 14.76 -17.63
C VAL A 207 -12.36 16.12 -17.31
N THR A 208 -11.81 16.83 -16.32
CA THR A 208 -12.30 18.16 -15.92
C THR A 208 -11.94 19.24 -16.94
N LEU A 209 -10.73 19.20 -17.49
CA LEU A 209 -10.17 20.26 -18.35
C LEU A 209 -10.53 20.08 -19.83
N PHE A 210 -10.79 18.86 -20.28
CA PHE A 210 -11.02 18.56 -21.69
C PHE A 210 -12.43 17.95 -21.88
N PRO A 211 -13.42 18.76 -22.31
CA PRO A 211 -14.78 18.28 -22.54
C PRO A 211 -14.82 17.15 -23.57
N GLY A 212 -15.41 16.01 -23.21
CA GLY A 212 -15.53 14.82 -24.07
C GLY A 212 -14.58 13.68 -23.70
N GLU A 213 -13.55 13.95 -22.91
CA GLU A 213 -12.71 12.91 -22.31
C GLU A 213 -13.48 12.09 -21.26
N GLN A 214 -13.12 10.81 -21.13
CA GLN A 214 -13.73 9.89 -20.17
C GLN A 214 -12.74 9.50 -19.07
N GLU A 215 -13.26 9.08 -17.92
CA GLU A 215 -12.43 8.47 -16.86
C GLU A 215 -11.78 7.18 -17.41
N PRO A 216 -10.52 6.91 -17.06
CA PRO A 216 -9.81 5.72 -17.52
C PRO A 216 -10.56 4.45 -17.15
N GLN A 217 -10.51 3.48 -18.05
CA GLN A 217 -11.34 2.29 -18.06
C GLN A 217 -10.55 1.01 -17.78
N THR A 218 -9.21 1.08 -17.81
CA THR A 218 -8.31 -0.04 -17.54
C THR A 218 -7.26 0.33 -16.50
N LEU A 219 -6.68 -0.67 -15.83
CA LEU A 219 -5.56 -0.42 -14.89
C LEU A 219 -4.36 0.23 -15.60
N ASN A 220 -4.11 -0.13 -16.86
CA ASN A 220 -3.02 0.45 -17.64
C ASN A 220 -3.24 1.95 -17.90
N GLU A 221 -4.44 2.36 -18.29
CA GLU A 221 -4.76 3.79 -18.52
C GLU A 221 -4.68 4.60 -17.22
N ILE A 222 -5.19 4.05 -16.11
CA ILE A 222 -5.09 4.71 -14.80
C ILE A 222 -3.62 4.97 -14.45
N GLU A 223 -2.77 3.97 -14.59
CA GLU A 223 -1.36 4.12 -14.26
C GLU A 223 -0.61 4.97 -15.29
N GLU A 224 -0.87 4.83 -16.58
CA GLU A 224 -0.29 5.65 -17.66
C GLU A 224 -0.54 7.15 -17.44
N GLU A 225 -1.73 7.51 -16.99
CA GLU A 225 -2.09 8.90 -16.74
C GLU A 225 -1.50 9.47 -15.44
N ASN A 226 -1.29 8.62 -14.42
CA ASN A 226 -0.97 9.09 -13.06
C ASN A 226 0.43 8.71 -12.54
N PHE A 227 1.16 7.79 -13.19
CA PHE A 227 2.42 7.25 -12.64
C PHE A 227 3.42 8.36 -12.30
N ALA A 228 3.56 9.38 -13.17
CA ALA A 228 4.51 10.47 -12.95
C ALA A 228 4.11 11.34 -11.75
N TRP A 229 2.80 11.54 -11.53
CA TRP A 229 2.29 12.24 -10.36
C TRP A 229 2.56 11.44 -9.07
N ILE A 230 2.33 10.13 -9.11
CA ILE A 230 2.56 9.22 -7.98
C ILE A 230 4.07 9.14 -7.66
N ASP A 231 4.92 8.79 -8.62
CA ASP A 231 6.36 8.63 -8.42
C ASP A 231 7.01 9.94 -7.96
N PHE A 232 6.72 11.05 -8.65
CA PHE A 232 7.35 12.32 -8.34
C PHE A 232 6.90 12.86 -6.99
N PHE A 233 5.59 13.02 -6.80
CA PHE A 233 5.08 13.69 -5.61
C PHE A 233 5.12 12.75 -4.40
N TRP A 234 4.59 11.53 -4.55
CA TRP A 234 4.28 10.62 -3.44
C TRP A 234 5.36 9.58 -3.15
N SER A 235 6.39 9.41 -3.99
CA SER A 235 7.46 8.43 -3.74
C SER A 235 8.88 8.99 -3.74
N THR A 236 9.15 10.11 -4.41
CA THR A 236 10.51 10.64 -4.55
C THR A 236 10.71 12.02 -3.93
N MET A 237 9.66 12.82 -3.75
CA MET A 237 9.84 14.24 -3.42
C MET A 237 10.60 14.48 -2.11
N GLY A 238 10.25 13.80 -1.01
CA GLY A 238 10.89 13.98 0.29
C GLY A 238 12.34 13.46 0.35
N ARG A 239 12.81 12.71 -0.66
CA ARG A 239 14.23 12.30 -0.74
C ARG A 239 15.16 13.38 -1.31
N SER A 240 14.63 14.54 -1.71
CA SER A 240 15.36 15.64 -2.36
C SER A 240 16.29 16.43 -1.42
N GLY A 241 16.96 15.76 -0.48
CA GLY A 241 17.85 16.36 0.52
C GLY A 241 17.15 17.45 1.34
N LYS A 242 17.78 18.62 1.49
CA LYS A 242 17.23 19.76 2.25
C LYS A 242 15.90 20.28 1.68
N VAL A 243 15.63 20.07 0.39
CA VAL A 243 14.35 20.44 -0.22
C VAL A 243 13.27 19.45 0.21
N GLY A 244 13.61 18.17 0.27
CA GLY A 244 12.74 17.11 0.80
C GLY A 244 12.32 17.35 2.24
N GLU A 245 13.25 17.76 3.11
CA GLU A 245 12.96 18.13 4.51
C GLU A 245 11.92 19.26 4.63
N ARG A 246 11.88 20.21 3.68
CA ARG A 246 10.84 21.26 3.64
C ARG A 246 9.54 20.79 3.03
N ILE A 247 9.60 19.78 2.17
CA ILE A 247 8.42 19.19 1.54
C ILE A 247 7.71 18.27 2.52
N GLU A 248 8.42 17.59 3.41
CA GLU A 248 7.85 16.93 4.59
C GLU A 248 6.97 17.91 5.39
N THR A 249 7.43 19.16 5.56
CA THR A 249 6.60 20.22 6.16
C THR A 249 5.36 20.53 5.32
N ILE A 250 5.42 20.45 3.99
CA ILE A 250 4.23 20.58 3.12
C ILE A 250 3.31 19.39 3.34
N TYR A 251 3.81 18.15 3.39
CA TYR A 251 3.05 16.93 3.69
C TYR A 251 2.36 17.00 5.05
N GLU A 252 3.07 17.43 6.09
CA GLU A 252 2.49 17.69 7.40
C GLU A 252 1.49 18.86 7.36
N SER A 253 1.76 19.89 6.55
CA SER A 253 0.82 21.00 6.34
C SER A 253 -0.41 20.56 5.54
N LEU A 254 -0.33 19.50 4.73
CA LEU A 254 -1.50 18.86 4.13
C LEU A 254 -2.41 18.33 5.23
N LEU A 255 -1.93 18.05 6.45
CA LEU A 255 -2.74 17.69 7.61
C LEU A 255 -3.53 18.88 8.19
N VAL A 256 -3.06 20.12 7.99
CA VAL A 256 -3.70 21.38 8.44
C VAL A 256 -4.61 21.96 7.34
N PRO A 257 -5.95 21.98 7.51
CA PRO A 257 -6.89 22.34 6.44
C PRO A 257 -6.69 23.72 5.81
N GLU A 258 -6.28 24.70 6.60
CA GLU A 258 -6.16 26.11 6.23
C GLU A 258 -4.95 26.34 5.32
N THR A 259 -3.78 25.83 5.70
CA THR A 259 -2.54 25.92 4.90
C THR A 259 -2.70 25.21 3.55
N PHE A 260 -3.42 24.09 3.54
CA PHE A 260 -3.66 23.32 2.33
C PHE A 260 -4.57 24.04 1.35
N LYS A 261 -5.64 24.66 1.85
CA LYS A 261 -6.57 25.43 1.02
C LYS A 261 -5.86 26.54 0.24
N ASP A 262 -4.90 27.21 0.86
CA ASP A 262 -4.12 28.27 0.22
C ASP A 262 -3.18 27.72 -0.87
N LEU A 263 -2.55 26.56 -0.64
CA LEU A 263 -1.71 25.89 -1.63
C LEU A 263 -2.51 25.47 -2.87
N LEU A 264 -3.73 24.95 -2.66
CA LEU A 264 -4.64 24.56 -3.74
C LEU A 264 -5.17 25.76 -4.53
N ALA A 265 -5.53 26.85 -3.85
CA ALA A 265 -5.97 28.08 -4.53
C ALA A 265 -4.85 28.65 -5.41
N ASN A 266 -3.60 28.63 -4.91
CA ASN A 266 -2.45 29.11 -5.68
C ASN A 266 -2.14 28.21 -6.89
N LEU A 267 -2.21 26.89 -6.73
CA LEU A 267 -2.02 25.95 -7.84
C LEU A 267 -3.14 26.10 -8.89
N ALA A 268 -4.40 26.17 -8.46
CA ALA A 268 -5.55 26.38 -9.32
C ALA A 268 -5.43 27.68 -10.11
N LYS A 269 -5.04 28.78 -9.44
CA LYS A 269 -4.80 30.07 -10.08
C LYS A 269 -3.66 30.01 -11.10
N ALA A 270 -2.54 29.38 -10.76
CA ALA A 270 -1.39 29.26 -11.66
C ALA A 270 -1.68 28.40 -12.90
N LEU A 271 -2.51 27.37 -12.76
CA LEU A 271 -3.00 26.56 -13.88
C LEU A 271 -4.00 27.36 -14.72
N ALA A 272 -5.00 28.00 -14.10
CA ALA A 272 -5.98 28.82 -14.81
C ALA A 272 -5.32 29.87 -15.70
N GLN A 273 -4.31 30.59 -15.17
CA GLN A 273 -3.56 31.61 -15.91
C GLN A 273 -2.71 31.08 -17.08
N LYS A 274 -2.52 29.77 -17.19
CA LYS A 274 -1.65 29.13 -18.20
C LYS A 274 -2.41 28.30 -19.24
N PHE A 275 -3.66 27.94 -18.99
CA PHE A 275 -4.45 27.09 -19.86
C PHE A 275 -5.55 27.90 -20.54
N ASP A 276 -5.43 28.08 -21.86
CA ASP A 276 -6.53 28.48 -22.75
C ASP A 276 -7.39 27.22 -22.99
N ILE A 277 -8.57 27.14 -22.36
CA ILE A 277 -9.46 25.99 -22.56
C ILE A 277 -10.40 26.31 -23.73
N PRO A 278 -10.37 25.53 -24.83
CA PRO A 278 -11.27 25.77 -25.95
C PRO A 278 -12.72 25.68 -25.45
N LEU A 279 -13.51 26.76 -25.65
CA LEU A 279 -14.96 26.92 -25.42
C LEU A 279 -15.41 27.87 -24.28
N VAL A 280 -14.52 28.55 -23.54
CA VAL A 280 -14.93 29.59 -22.56
C VAL A 280 -14.61 30.99 -23.10
N PRO A 281 -15.51 31.99 -23.02
CA PRO A 281 -15.18 33.37 -23.41
C PRO A 281 -14.09 33.98 -22.48
N GLU A 282 -13.00 34.50 -23.06
CA GLU A 282 -11.78 35.05 -22.39
C GLU A 282 -12.01 35.89 -21.12
N ARG A 283 -13.18 36.54 -20.98
CA ARG A 283 -13.47 37.43 -19.84
C ARG A 283 -13.92 36.73 -18.55
N TRP A 284 -14.27 35.44 -18.62
CA TRP A 284 -14.76 34.66 -17.47
C TRP A 284 -13.97 33.37 -17.24
N GLU A 285 -12.95 33.15 -18.07
CA GLU A 285 -12.23 31.89 -18.21
C GLU A 285 -11.42 31.56 -16.96
N ASP A 286 -10.55 32.48 -16.51
CA ASP A 286 -9.70 32.26 -15.34
C ASP A 286 -10.48 32.00 -14.05
N ASP A 287 -11.52 32.80 -13.77
CA ASP A 287 -12.32 32.69 -12.55
C ASP A 287 -13.16 31.41 -12.51
N LEU A 288 -13.69 30.99 -13.67
CA LEU A 288 -14.45 29.75 -13.79
C LEU A 288 -13.53 28.54 -13.68
N ILE A 289 -12.41 28.54 -14.40
CA ILE A 289 -11.41 27.46 -14.35
C ILE A 289 -10.84 27.33 -12.95
N GLN A 290 -10.47 28.44 -12.29
CA GLN A 290 -9.99 28.41 -10.92
C GLN A 290 -11.02 27.78 -9.98
N LYS A 291 -12.31 28.16 -10.06
CA LYS A 291 -13.36 27.57 -9.22
C LYS A 291 -13.56 26.08 -9.50
N VAL A 292 -13.51 25.67 -10.76
CA VAL A 292 -13.62 24.27 -11.16
C VAL A 292 -12.44 23.47 -10.64
N LEU A 293 -11.21 23.96 -10.82
CA LEU A 293 -9.98 23.36 -10.30
C LEU A 293 -9.98 23.29 -8.78
N GLU A 294 -10.34 24.36 -8.07
CA GLU A 294 -10.47 24.34 -6.61
C GLU A 294 -11.49 23.29 -6.14
N LYS A 295 -12.61 23.13 -6.85
CA LYS A 295 -13.62 22.11 -6.51
C LYS A 295 -13.10 20.69 -6.77
N THR A 296 -12.47 20.46 -7.93
CA THR A 296 -11.86 19.17 -8.28
C THR A 296 -10.75 18.82 -7.28
N PHE A 297 -9.91 19.79 -6.94
CA PHE A 297 -8.87 19.64 -5.94
C PHE A 297 -9.45 19.31 -4.58
N ARG A 298 -10.39 20.10 -4.04
CA ARG A 298 -11.01 19.81 -2.74
C ARG A 298 -11.63 18.42 -2.66
N LYS A 299 -12.22 17.94 -3.75
CA LYS A 299 -12.79 16.59 -3.83
C LYS A 299 -11.69 15.52 -3.88
N ALA A 300 -10.70 15.68 -4.75
CA ALA A 300 -9.64 14.69 -4.94
C ALA A 300 -8.67 14.60 -3.75
N LEU A 301 -8.44 15.71 -3.05
CA LEU A 301 -7.31 15.88 -2.13
C LEU A 301 -7.65 15.70 -0.65
N TYR A 302 -8.89 15.38 -0.26
CA TYR A 302 -9.22 15.10 1.14
C TYR A 302 -8.87 13.64 1.45
N PRO A 303 -7.73 13.34 2.11
CA PRO A 303 -7.25 11.97 2.23
C PRO A 303 -8.11 11.20 3.23
N GLU A 304 -8.34 9.91 2.96
CA GLU A 304 -9.17 9.05 3.79
C GLU A 304 -8.63 8.94 5.23
N ARG A 305 -7.30 8.97 5.35
CA ARG A 305 -6.61 8.91 6.65
C ARG A 305 -7.09 9.99 7.63
N LYS A 306 -7.66 11.11 7.16
CA LYS A 306 -8.15 12.21 8.01
C LYS A 306 -9.54 12.02 8.62
N LYS A 307 -10.32 11.04 8.16
CA LYS A 307 -11.71 10.85 8.63
C LYS A 307 -11.72 9.92 9.85
N GLU A 308 -11.74 10.49 11.05
CA GLU A 308 -11.47 9.78 12.32
C GLU A 308 -12.58 8.80 12.77
N ALA A 309 -13.81 8.97 12.28
CA ALA A 309 -14.97 8.24 12.82
C ALA A 309 -15.29 6.91 12.11
N THR A 310 -14.80 6.69 10.89
CA THR A 310 -15.16 5.50 10.09
C THR A 310 -13.93 4.84 9.44
N ALA A 311 -14.03 3.53 9.24
CA ALA A 311 -12.97 2.72 8.63
C ALA A 311 -12.75 3.06 7.14
N LEU A 312 -13.83 3.40 6.43
CA LEU A 312 -13.83 4.00 5.11
C LEU A 312 -14.87 5.11 5.05
N SER A 313 -14.66 6.09 4.17
CA SER A 313 -15.68 7.08 3.83
C SER A 313 -16.47 6.68 2.60
N GLU A 314 -17.67 7.25 2.48
CA GLU A 314 -18.57 7.02 1.34
C GLU A 314 -17.90 7.26 -0.02
N GLU A 315 -16.94 8.19 -0.09
CA GLU A 315 -16.19 8.45 -1.32
C GLU A 315 -15.28 7.29 -1.69
N VAL A 316 -14.45 6.80 -0.75
CA VAL A 316 -13.57 5.65 -0.99
C VAL A 316 -14.40 4.38 -1.23
N GLU A 317 -15.55 4.22 -0.59
CA GLU A 317 -16.46 3.11 -0.87
C GLU A 317 -16.97 3.14 -2.31
N ARG A 318 -17.34 4.31 -2.83
CA ARG A 318 -17.76 4.45 -4.23
C ARG A 318 -16.62 4.15 -5.20
N GLU A 319 -15.41 4.64 -4.90
CA GLU A 319 -14.23 4.41 -5.73
C GLU A 319 -13.76 2.95 -5.67
N LEU A 320 -13.94 2.26 -4.53
CA LEU A 320 -13.74 0.82 -4.39
C LEU A 320 -14.69 0.03 -5.31
N ASN A 321 -15.99 0.35 -5.29
CA ASN A 321 -16.96 -0.28 -6.20
C ASN A 321 -16.58 -0.05 -7.66
N TRP A 322 -16.29 1.20 -8.04
CA TRP A 322 -15.85 1.53 -9.39
C TRP A 322 -14.60 0.74 -9.79
N PHE A 323 -13.60 0.64 -8.91
CA PHE A 323 -12.36 -0.05 -9.19
C PHE A 323 -12.56 -1.57 -9.38
N VAL A 324 -13.31 -2.21 -8.49
CA VAL A 324 -13.55 -3.65 -8.52
C VAL A 324 -14.44 -4.02 -9.71
N GLU A 325 -15.56 -3.34 -9.91
CA GLU A 325 -16.54 -3.65 -10.97
C GLU A 325 -16.10 -3.13 -12.36
N GLY A 326 -15.07 -2.30 -12.42
CA GLY A 326 -14.57 -1.69 -13.66
C GLY A 326 -13.20 -2.24 -14.07
N PRO A 327 -12.11 -1.50 -13.81
CA PRO A 327 -10.78 -1.83 -14.31
C PRO A 327 -10.26 -3.19 -13.80
N LEU A 328 -10.53 -3.57 -12.54
CA LEU A 328 -10.11 -4.88 -12.03
C LEU A 328 -10.90 -6.03 -12.66
N LEU A 329 -12.23 -5.89 -12.77
CA LEU A 329 -13.08 -6.90 -13.38
C LEU A 329 -12.60 -7.26 -14.79
N LYS A 330 -12.20 -6.27 -15.60
CA LYS A 330 -11.65 -6.51 -16.94
C LYS A 330 -10.40 -7.39 -16.94
N GLU A 331 -9.55 -7.29 -15.91
CA GLU A 331 -8.37 -8.16 -15.79
C GLU A 331 -8.75 -9.57 -15.34
N ILE A 332 -9.80 -9.71 -14.52
CA ILE A 332 -10.36 -11.00 -14.11
C ILE A 332 -10.99 -11.72 -15.31
N GLU A 333 -11.75 -11.00 -16.13
CA GLU A 333 -12.41 -11.56 -17.33
C GLU A 333 -11.40 -12.08 -18.37
N LYS A 334 -10.22 -11.47 -18.47
CA LYS A 334 -9.15 -11.96 -19.38
C LYS A 334 -8.67 -13.37 -19.04
N VAL A 335 -8.65 -13.72 -17.75
CA VAL A 335 -8.17 -15.04 -17.28
C VAL A 335 -9.29 -16.03 -17.03
N ASN A 336 -10.54 -15.58 -17.06
CA ASN A 336 -11.72 -16.45 -16.95
C ASN A 336 -12.81 -16.04 -17.96
N PRO A 337 -12.52 -16.10 -19.28
CA PRO A 337 -13.42 -15.55 -20.31
C PRO A 337 -14.73 -16.31 -20.48
N GLU A 338 -14.74 -17.60 -20.14
CA GLU A 338 -15.90 -18.49 -20.32
C GLU A 338 -16.60 -18.85 -18.99
N GLY A 339 -16.00 -18.48 -17.86
CA GLY A 339 -16.51 -18.84 -16.54
C GLY A 339 -17.55 -17.86 -16.04
N ASN A 340 -18.62 -18.40 -15.44
CA ASN A 340 -19.58 -17.58 -14.72
C ASN A 340 -18.97 -17.10 -13.40
N LEU A 341 -18.54 -15.83 -13.36
CA LEU A 341 -17.91 -15.22 -12.19
C LEU A 341 -18.82 -15.17 -10.95
N SER A 342 -20.15 -15.31 -11.11
CA SER A 342 -21.06 -15.41 -9.96
C SER A 342 -20.85 -16.67 -9.12
N ASP A 343 -20.20 -17.69 -9.69
CA ASP A 343 -19.93 -18.96 -9.01
C ASP A 343 -18.62 -18.92 -8.20
N TYR A 344 -17.84 -17.84 -8.35
CA TYR A 344 -16.57 -17.67 -7.65
C TYR A 344 -16.76 -16.91 -6.34
N ALA A 345 -16.18 -17.43 -5.26
CA ALA A 345 -15.97 -16.63 -4.05
C ALA A 345 -14.85 -15.63 -4.32
N PHE A 346 -15.14 -14.34 -4.09
CA PHE A 346 -14.22 -13.24 -4.36
C PHE A 346 -13.78 -12.56 -3.06
N ASP A 347 -12.47 -12.43 -2.89
CA ASP A 347 -11.85 -11.69 -1.80
C ASP A 347 -11.00 -10.55 -2.35
N PHE A 348 -11.22 -9.34 -1.83
CA PHE A 348 -10.40 -8.18 -2.11
C PHE A 348 -9.65 -7.75 -0.86
N ILE A 349 -8.32 -7.72 -0.95
CA ILE A 349 -7.42 -7.36 0.15
C ILE A 349 -6.69 -6.09 -0.26
N PHE A 350 -6.72 -5.07 0.61
CA PHE A 350 -5.96 -3.85 0.39
C PHE A 350 -5.44 -3.21 1.68
N GLY A 351 -4.57 -2.21 1.57
CA GLY A 351 -4.00 -1.45 2.69
C GLY A 351 -4.29 0.05 2.58
N HIS A 352 -3.25 0.87 2.69
CA HIS A 352 -3.20 2.32 2.43
C HIS A 352 -3.87 3.25 3.46
N THR A 353 -5.00 2.84 4.05
CA THR A 353 -5.80 3.74 4.92
C THR A 353 -5.34 3.74 6.37
N HIS A 354 -4.49 2.77 6.75
CA HIS A 354 -4.06 2.48 8.13
C HIS A 354 -5.19 2.06 9.09
N LYS A 355 -6.40 1.83 8.56
CA LYS A 355 -7.60 1.48 9.35
C LYS A 355 -8.00 0.04 9.04
N PRO A 356 -7.55 -0.95 9.84
CA PRO A 356 -7.84 -2.33 9.54
C PRO A 356 -9.34 -2.62 9.67
N PHE A 357 -9.88 -3.42 8.77
CA PHE A 357 -11.24 -3.94 8.88
C PHE A 357 -11.41 -5.23 8.07
N ALA A 358 -12.49 -5.94 8.36
CA ALA A 358 -12.97 -7.07 7.56
C ALA A 358 -14.50 -6.95 7.44
N ARG A 359 -15.04 -7.00 6.23
CA ARG A 359 -16.49 -6.91 5.99
C ARG A 359 -16.92 -7.66 4.73
N LEU A 360 -18.22 -7.63 4.47
CA LEU A 360 -18.85 -8.16 3.26
C LEU A 360 -19.38 -7.01 2.41
N ASP A 361 -18.95 -6.94 1.16
CA ASP A 361 -19.41 -5.96 0.18
C ASP A 361 -20.07 -6.67 -1.01
N ARG A 362 -20.86 -5.94 -1.80
CA ARG A 362 -21.45 -6.46 -3.04
C ARG A 362 -20.71 -5.85 -4.21
N PHE A 363 -20.20 -6.70 -5.09
CA PHE A 363 -19.62 -6.29 -6.35
C PHE A 363 -20.19 -7.19 -7.45
N ALA A 364 -20.80 -6.61 -8.48
CA ALA A 364 -21.14 -7.37 -9.67
C ALA A 364 -19.85 -7.80 -10.40
N PRO A 365 -19.79 -9.02 -10.97
CA PRO A 365 -20.82 -10.07 -11.01
C PRO A 365 -20.76 -11.09 -9.84
N PHE A 366 -19.91 -10.86 -8.84
CA PHE A 366 -19.69 -11.81 -7.73
C PHE A 366 -20.92 -11.91 -6.81
N SER A 367 -21.34 -13.14 -6.48
CA SER A 367 -22.58 -13.38 -5.72
C SER A 367 -22.37 -14.41 -4.60
N PRO A 368 -23.03 -14.27 -3.42
CA PRO A 368 -23.91 -13.16 -3.02
C PRO A 368 -23.19 -11.97 -2.37
N TRP A 369 -21.95 -12.17 -1.89
CA TRP A 369 -21.13 -11.16 -1.21
C TRP A 369 -19.64 -11.48 -1.40
N ALA A 370 -18.84 -10.45 -1.62
CA ALA A 370 -17.39 -10.52 -1.60
C ALA A 370 -16.85 -10.18 -0.21
N ARG A 371 -15.73 -10.78 0.19
CA ARG A 371 -15.05 -10.39 1.43
C ARG A 371 -14.06 -9.29 1.11
N VAL A 372 -14.09 -8.23 1.91
CA VAL A 372 -13.17 -7.10 1.78
C VAL A 372 -12.38 -6.96 3.06
N PHE A 373 -11.06 -6.96 2.92
CA PHE A 373 -10.12 -6.84 4.03
C PHE A 373 -9.24 -5.61 3.81
N ASN A 374 -9.14 -4.77 4.83
CA ASN A 374 -8.09 -3.76 4.91
C ASN A 374 -7.02 -4.21 5.90
N THR A 375 -5.76 -4.19 5.47
CA THR A 375 -4.60 -4.61 6.27
C THR A 375 -4.23 -3.61 7.36
N GLY A 376 -4.78 -2.40 7.35
CA GLY A 376 -4.34 -1.33 8.24
C GLY A 376 -2.90 -0.91 7.96
N GLY A 377 -2.19 -0.43 8.99
CA GLY A 377 -0.80 -0.02 8.87
C GLY A 377 -0.07 0.05 10.21
N TRP A 378 1.25 0.20 10.11
CA TRP A 378 2.17 0.14 11.25
C TRP A 378 2.67 1.52 11.70
N VAL A 379 2.02 2.60 11.25
CA VAL A 379 2.48 3.98 11.42
C VAL A 379 1.63 4.73 12.43
N ILE A 380 2.27 5.62 13.20
CA ILE A 380 1.65 6.54 14.15
C ILE A 380 1.66 7.96 13.56
N ASP A 381 0.68 8.27 12.71
CA ASP A 381 0.56 9.57 12.02
C ASP A 381 -0.41 10.54 12.73
N ARG A 382 -0.78 10.26 13.98
CA ARG A 382 -1.75 11.05 14.77
C ARG A 382 -1.21 11.40 16.15
N LEU A 383 -1.59 12.58 16.63
CA LEU A 383 -1.18 13.09 17.94
C LEU A 383 -1.72 12.24 19.11
N GLU A 384 -2.88 11.63 18.88
CA GLU A 384 -3.54 10.71 19.79
C GLU A 384 -3.69 9.33 19.14
N LEU A 385 -3.75 8.30 19.99
CA LEU A 385 -3.95 6.92 19.53
C LEU A 385 -5.45 6.66 19.43
N PHE A 386 -5.93 6.40 18.21
CA PHE A 386 -7.34 6.07 17.97
C PHE A 386 -7.49 4.58 17.62
N PRO A 387 -8.41 3.84 18.26
CA PRO A 387 -8.62 2.41 17.99
C PRO A 387 -9.09 2.06 16.58
N VAL A 388 -9.52 3.05 15.78
CA VAL A 388 -9.82 2.82 14.36
C VAL A 388 -8.58 2.45 13.56
N TYR A 389 -7.38 2.84 14.01
CA TYR A 389 -6.10 2.50 13.40
C TYR A 389 -5.47 1.26 14.03
N GLY A 390 -4.63 0.58 13.27
CA GLY A 390 -3.93 -0.62 13.70
C GLY A 390 -3.46 -1.42 12.50
N ALA A 391 -3.09 -2.68 12.70
CA ALA A 391 -2.73 -3.57 11.60
C ALA A 391 -3.45 -4.92 11.67
N ASN A 392 -3.73 -5.44 10.49
CA ASN A 392 -4.17 -6.79 10.22
C ASN A 392 -3.07 -7.56 9.49
N LEU A 393 -3.00 -8.86 9.74
CA LEU A 393 -2.23 -9.84 9.00
C LEU A 393 -3.19 -10.73 8.21
N VAL A 394 -3.00 -10.87 6.90
CA VAL A 394 -3.85 -11.76 6.10
C VAL A 394 -3.10 -13.04 5.75
N LEU A 395 -3.74 -14.17 6.03
CA LEU A 395 -3.25 -15.52 5.75
C LEU A 395 -4.05 -16.09 4.59
N ILE A 396 -3.36 -16.66 3.60
CA ILE A 396 -3.97 -17.28 2.42
C ILE A 396 -3.42 -18.70 2.28
N THR A 397 -4.32 -19.68 2.18
CA THR A 397 -3.95 -21.08 1.95
C THR A 397 -3.64 -21.39 0.49
N ASP A 398 -3.14 -22.58 0.23
CA ASP A 398 -2.98 -23.15 -1.11
C ASP A 398 -4.30 -23.30 -1.88
N GLU A 399 -5.40 -23.53 -1.16
CA GLU A 399 -6.76 -23.54 -1.71
C GLU A 399 -7.38 -22.14 -1.87
N LEU A 400 -6.63 -21.07 -1.60
CA LEU A 400 -7.09 -19.67 -1.58
C LEU A 400 -8.19 -19.39 -0.54
N GLU A 401 -8.17 -20.10 0.59
CA GLU A 401 -8.95 -19.67 1.75
C GLU A 401 -8.24 -18.53 2.47
N VAL A 402 -9.00 -17.49 2.82
CA VAL A 402 -8.47 -16.27 3.44
C VAL A 402 -8.93 -16.17 4.89
N LEU A 403 -7.99 -15.90 5.79
CA LEU A 403 -8.23 -15.50 7.17
C LEU A 403 -7.50 -14.20 7.45
N CYS A 404 -8.23 -13.20 7.92
CA CYS A 404 -7.68 -11.95 8.40
C CYS A 404 -7.53 -12.00 9.93
N LEU A 405 -6.35 -11.66 10.42
CA LEU A 405 -6.01 -11.57 11.84
C LEU A 405 -5.81 -10.11 12.20
N GLU A 406 -6.64 -9.58 13.10
CA GLU A 406 -6.40 -8.29 13.73
C GLU A 406 -5.26 -8.44 14.72
N LEU A 407 -4.11 -7.84 14.38
CA LEU A 407 -2.90 -7.92 15.21
C LEU A 407 -3.00 -6.99 16.40
N PHE A 408 -3.44 -5.75 16.16
CA PHE A 408 -3.64 -4.75 17.20
C PHE A 408 -4.54 -3.61 16.71
N ARG A 409 -5.12 -2.89 17.67
CA ARG A 409 -5.66 -1.53 17.50
C ARG A 409 -4.83 -0.57 18.34
N LEU A 410 -4.61 0.65 17.86
CA LEU A 410 -3.88 1.66 18.62
C LEU A 410 -4.72 2.15 19.81
N GLY A 411 -4.12 2.18 21.00
CA GLY A 411 -4.81 2.54 22.23
C GLY A 411 -5.52 1.38 22.94
N GLU A 412 -5.45 0.16 22.40
CA GLU A 412 -6.03 -1.03 23.02
C GLU A 412 -4.97 -2.12 23.27
N THR A 413 -4.82 -2.55 24.53
CA THR A 413 -3.94 -3.68 24.89
C THR A 413 -4.69 -5.01 24.73
N ALA A 414 -5.26 -5.26 23.56
CA ALA A 414 -5.92 -6.51 23.23
C ALA A 414 -4.94 -7.47 22.54
N SER A 415 -5.01 -8.75 22.89
CA SER A 415 -4.28 -9.78 22.13
C SER A 415 -4.86 -9.90 20.71
N PRO A 416 -4.03 -10.25 19.72
CA PRO A 416 -4.45 -10.53 18.36
C PRO A 416 -5.63 -11.48 18.29
N ARG A 417 -6.56 -11.22 17.36
CA ARG A 417 -7.78 -12.00 17.20
C ARG A 417 -8.18 -12.14 15.72
N PRO A 418 -8.88 -13.22 15.35
CA PRO A 418 -9.45 -13.35 14.02
C PRO A 418 -10.50 -12.27 13.74
N ALA A 419 -10.40 -11.60 12.59
CA ALA A 419 -11.43 -10.70 12.08
C ALA A 419 -12.50 -11.54 11.35
N LEU A 420 -13.53 -11.93 12.10
CA LEU A 420 -14.56 -12.87 11.63
C LEU A 420 -15.53 -12.20 10.65
N VAL A 421 -15.59 -12.74 9.43
CA VAL A 421 -16.62 -12.45 8.43
C VAL A 421 -17.27 -13.76 7.98
N LYS A 422 -18.49 -13.70 7.44
CA LYS A 422 -19.16 -14.91 6.95
C LYS A 422 -18.29 -15.57 5.89
N GLY A 423 -18.08 -16.88 6.01
CA GLY A 423 -17.28 -17.67 5.06
C GLY A 423 -15.76 -17.63 5.30
N THR A 424 -15.27 -17.00 6.39
CA THR A 424 -13.90 -17.21 6.86
C THR A 424 -13.62 -18.70 7.06
N GLY A 425 -12.47 -19.20 6.58
CA GLY A 425 -12.14 -20.62 6.61
C GLY A 425 -12.20 -21.19 8.04
N GLU A 426 -13.22 -22.01 8.31
CA GLU A 426 -13.46 -22.55 9.67
C GLU A 426 -12.30 -23.41 10.16
N ASP A 427 -11.68 -24.17 9.26
CA ASP A 427 -10.56 -25.02 9.60
C ASP A 427 -9.28 -24.22 9.85
N LEU A 428 -9.05 -23.15 9.07
CA LEU A 428 -7.98 -22.21 9.34
C LEU A 428 -8.19 -21.49 10.69
N LEU A 429 -9.43 -21.13 11.01
CA LEU A 429 -9.76 -20.54 12.31
C LEU A 429 -9.49 -21.51 13.47
N LYS A 430 -9.89 -22.79 13.35
CA LYS A 430 -9.61 -23.83 14.36
C LYS A 430 -8.11 -24.03 14.56
N PHE A 431 -7.34 -23.98 13.48
CA PHE A 431 -5.87 -24.11 13.54
C PHE A 431 -5.21 -22.92 14.26
N ILE A 432 -5.65 -21.69 13.97
CA ILE A 432 -4.99 -20.47 14.45
C ILE A 432 -5.36 -20.11 15.89
N LYS A 433 -6.60 -20.36 16.30
CA LYS A 433 -7.08 -19.97 17.64
C LYS A 433 -6.15 -20.38 18.80
N PRO A 434 -5.71 -21.65 18.95
CA PRO A 434 -4.82 -22.04 20.04
C PRO A 434 -3.41 -21.43 19.94
N ILE A 435 -3.00 -20.97 18.75
CA ILE A 435 -1.72 -20.28 18.54
C ILE A 435 -1.79 -18.85 19.07
N LEU A 436 -2.92 -18.16 18.89
CA LEU A 436 -3.10 -16.79 19.37
C LEU A 436 -3.18 -16.69 20.90
N GLU A 437 -3.52 -17.78 21.58
CA GLU A 437 -3.56 -17.86 23.05
C GLU A 437 -2.16 -17.98 23.69
N LYS A 438 -1.08 -18.03 22.89
CA LYS A 438 0.29 -18.13 23.40
C LYS A 438 0.77 -16.78 23.97
N PRO A 439 1.56 -16.79 25.07
CA PRO A 439 2.04 -15.56 25.73
C PRO A 439 2.85 -14.58 24.84
N VAL A 440 3.42 -15.08 23.74
CA VAL A 440 4.18 -14.26 22.79
C VAL A 440 3.32 -13.14 22.18
N TRP A 441 2.02 -13.41 21.97
CA TRP A 441 1.08 -12.47 21.36
C TRP A 441 0.64 -11.37 22.32
N GLU A 442 0.44 -11.70 23.61
CA GLU A 442 0.17 -10.71 24.66
C GLU A 442 1.36 -9.76 24.84
N ARG A 443 2.58 -10.32 24.84
CA ARG A 443 3.80 -9.52 24.86
C ARG A 443 3.89 -8.59 23.66
N PHE A 444 3.64 -9.10 22.45
CA PHE A 444 3.62 -8.30 21.24
C PHE A 444 2.62 -7.15 21.32
N ALA A 445 1.38 -7.41 21.76
CA ALA A 445 0.37 -6.37 21.93
C ALA A 445 0.85 -5.27 22.89
N THR A 446 1.50 -5.65 23.99
CA THR A 446 2.07 -4.69 24.96
C THR A 446 3.19 -3.84 24.34
N GLU A 447 4.13 -4.46 23.63
CA GLU A 447 5.24 -3.76 22.97
C GLU A 447 4.74 -2.75 21.92
N VAL A 448 3.69 -3.12 21.17
CA VAL A 448 3.05 -2.21 20.20
C VAL A 448 2.47 -0.98 20.90
N GLN A 449 1.74 -1.14 22.01
CA GLN A 449 1.15 0.00 22.71
C GLN A 449 2.23 0.93 23.30
N ILE A 450 3.30 0.37 23.87
CA ILE A 450 4.44 1.16 24.37
C ILE A 450 5.08 1.95 23.22
N ALA A 451 5.38 1.28 22.12
CA ALA A 451 5.98 1.89 20.94
C ALA A 451 5.08 2.97 20.30
N GLY A 452 3.77 2.75 20.30
CA GLY A 452 2.76 3.70 19.84
C GLY A 452 2.71 4.97 20.69
N GLN A 453 2.70 4.82 22.02
CA GLN A 453 2.71 5.98 22.94
C GLN A 453 3.98 6.82 22.80
N ILE A 454 5.15 6.19 22.67
CA ILE A 454 6.42 6.88 22.46
C ILE A 454 6.36 7.73 21.18
N ARG A 455 5.88 7.16 20.07
CA ARG A 455 5.78 7.87 18.78
C ARG A 455 4.76 8.99 18.80
N ALA A 456 3.57 8.76 19.36
CA ALA A 456 2.56 9.80 19.49
C ALA A 456 3.08 10.99 20.34
N SER A 457 3.89 10.71 21.37
CA SER A 457 4.57 11.74 22.18
C SER A 457 5.61 12.51 21.36
N HIS A 458 6.43 11.80 20.58
CA HIS A 458 7.41 12.41 19.69
C HIS A 458 6.77 13.28 18.62
N LEU A 459 5.74 12.78 17.93
CA LEU A 459 4.98 13.53 16.93
C LEU A 459 4.38 14.80 17.54
N ARG A 460 3.74 14.71 18.72
CA ARG A 460 3.25 15.89 19.45
C ARG A 460 4.34 16.92 19.68
N LYS A 461 5.52 16.49 20.13
CA LYS A 461 6.66 17.40 20.36
C LYS A 461 7.16 18.03 19.06
N ARG A 462 7.30 17.25 17.97
CA ARG A 462 7.71 17.77 16.64
C ARG A 462 6.73 18.83 16.14
N VAL A 463 5.43 18.55 16.20
CA VAL A 463 4.37 19.48 15.77
C VAL A 463 4.40 20.78 16.58
N LEU A 464 4.53 20.68 17.91
CA LEU A 464 4.60 21.87 18.77
C LEU A 464 5.87 22.70 18.55
N GLU A 465 7.03 22.06 18.37
CA GLU A 465 8.29 22.74 18.07
C GLU A 465 8.26 23.44 16.70
N ARG A 466 7.67 22.80 15.68
CA ARG A 466 7.52 23.35 14.33
C ARG A 466 6.47 24.46 14.25
N ALA A 467 5.44 24.44 15.11
CA ALA A 467 4.39 25.46 15.19
C ALA A 467 4.82 26.79 15.86
N GLY A 468 6.07 26.91 16.33
CA GLY A 468 6.60 28.19 16.82
C GLY A 468 6.05 28.65 18.18
N PHE A 469 5.40 27.78 18.96
CA PHE A 469 5.08 28.07 20.36
C PHE A 469 6.35 27.95 21.22
N ARG A 470 7.20 28.97 21.15
CA ARG A 470 8.15 29.27 22.23
C ARG A 470 7.33 29.89 23.36
N HIS A 471 7.26 29.20 24.50
CA HIS A 471 6.83 29.82 25.75
C HIS A 471 7.80 30.92 26.17
#